data_AF-A0ABD4YRA1-F1
#
_entry.id   AF-A0ABD4YRA1-F1
#
_cell.length_a   1.000
_cell.length_b   1.000
_cell.length_c   1.000
_cell.angle_alpha   90.00
_cell.angle_beta   90.00
_cell.angle_gamma   90.00
#
_symmetry.space_group_name_H-M   'P 1'
#
loop_
_entity.id
_entity.type
_entity.pdbx_description
1 polymer ?
#
loop_
_entity_poly.entity_id
_entity_poly.type
_entity_poly.pdbx_seq_one_letter_code
_entity_poly.pdbx_strand_id
1 'polypeptide(L)'
;MLRRRYSDQEHHFGPFSYAKSDWPAKSIGLKLCSGDREYPSAYVALDACRHHFLIWLPAWLLRPYREARKSNQWSYEEYHQRKYGLSYSDNYLHVYYGAQTWASNTSKSWCKELPWLAKRFVRHSMYDLEGKPFATFMGQRNWEEQRKAEEACPTVKFEIEDYDGERITVTTKIQEREWKRGTGWFTWLSLFCRPTVRRSLDLSFGSELGPEKGSWKGGTTGHGIEMEPGELHEAAMRRYCDKEHRSKSGPFRIKFIGATT
;
A
#
# COMPACT_ATOMS: atom_id res chain seq x y z
N MET A 1 16.07 -25.54 -22.81
CA MET A 1 14.82 -24.86 -22.41
C MET A 1 15.20 -23.85 -21.33
N LEU A 2 15.19 -22.55 -21.62
CA LEU A 2 15.41 -21.52 -20.60
C LEU A 2 14.27 -21.60 -19.58
N ARG A 3 14.61 -21.69 -18.30
CA ARG A 3 13.66 -21.76 -17.19
C ARG A 3 13.64 -20.42 -16.49
N ARG A 4 12.44 -19.92 -16.17
CA ARG A 4 12.30 -18.67 -15.42
C ARG A 4 12.85 -18.89 -14.02
N ARG A 5 13.70 -17.97 -13.58
CA ARG A 5 14.14 -17.88 -12.19
C ARG A 5 13.07 -17.15 -11.37
N TYR A 6 12.54 -17.83 -10.38
CA TYR A 6 11.54 -17.37 -9.41
C TYR A 6 12.18 -16.86 -8.11
N SER A 7 13.31 -17.44 -7.68
CA SER A 7 14.04 -17.04 -6.47
C SER A 7 15.56 -17.23 -6.60
N ASP A 8 16.31 -16.80 -5.60
CA ASP A 8 17.75 -17.07 -5.50
C ASP A 8 18.05 -18.51 -5.04
N GLN A 9 17.14 -19.14 -4.29
CA GLN A 9 17.28 -20.51 -3.74
C GLN A 9 16.39 -21.51 -4.50
N GLU A 10 16.73 -21.80 -5.76
CA GLU A 10 15.94 -22.70 -6.59
C GLU A 10 16.56 -24.08 -6.74
N HIS A 11 15.71 -25.09 -6.60
CA HIS A 11 16.04 -26.48 -6.85
C HIS A 11 15.22 -26.98 -8.04
N HIS A 12 15.90 -27.56 -9.02
CA HIS A 12 15.27 -28.13 -10.21
C HIS A 12 15.39 -29.66 -10.18
N PHE A 13 14.26 -30.33 -10.38
CA PHE A 13 14.20 -31.79 -10.50
C PHE A 13 13.29 -32.15 -11.67
N GLY A 14 13.87 -32.47 -12.83
CA GLY A 14 13.10 -32.77 -14.03
C GLY A 14 12.16 -31.61 -14.43
N PRO A 15 10.85 -31.84 -14.62
CA PRO A 15 9.87 -30.80 -14.91
C PRO A 15 9.44 -29.99 -13.68
N PHE A 16 9.98 -30.28 -12.50
CA PHE A 16 9.64 -29.60 -11.26
C PHE A 16 10.69 -28.54 -10.92
N SER A 17 10.23 -27.38 -10.46
CA SER A 17 11.05 -26.41 -9.74
C SER A 17 10.46 -26.19 -8.36
N TYR A 18 11.34 -26.04 -7.39
CA TYR A 18 10.98 -25.68 -6.03
C TYR A 18 11.82 -24.50 -5.57
N ALA A 19 11.17 -23.55 -4.91
CA ALA A 19 11.84 -22.43 -4.27
C ALA A 19 11.22 -22.20 -2.89
N LYS A 20 12.06 -21.79 -1.93
CA LYS A 20 11.65 -21.33 -0.61
C LYS A 20 11.95 -19.85 -0.48
N SER A 21 10.96 -19.06 -0.12
CA SER A 21 11.15 -17.64 0.18
C SER A 21 11.62 -17.45 1.63
N ASP A 22 12.61 -16.59 1.83
CA ASP A 22 13.06 -16.17 3.16
C ASP A 22 12.03 -15.25 3.83
N TRP A 23 11.20 -14.57 3.04
CA TRP A 23 10.16 -13.68 3.54
C TRP A 23 8.93 -14.44 4.01
N PRO A 24 8.28 -14.02 5.11
CA PRO A 24 7.03 -14.61 5.58
C PRO A 24 5.89 -14.31 4.60
N ALA A 25 5.81 -15.09 3.53
CA ALA A 25 4.69 -15.03 2.60
C ALA A 25 3.46 -15.67 3.26
N LYS A 26 2.37 -14.90 3.36
CA LYS A 26 1.03 -15.35 3.74
C LYS A 26 0.16 -15.59 2.50
N SER A 27 0.77 -16.09 1.43
CA SER A 27 0.06 -16.35 0.18
C SER A 27 -0.17 -17.84 -0.02
N ILE A 28 -1.35 -18.18 -0.52
CA ILE A 28 -1.68 -19.53 -0.97
C ILE A 28 -2.27 -19.39 -2.37
N GLY A 29 -1.83 -20.17 -3.33
CA GLY A 29 -2.35 -20.06 -4.69
C GLY A 29 -2.10 -21.31 -5.52
N LEU A 30 -3.01 -21.54 -6.46
CA LEU A 30 -2.87 -22.55 -7.48
C LEU A 30 -3.25 -21.90 -8.81
N LYS A 31 -2.28 -21.79 -9.72
CA LYS A 31 -2.45 -21.08 -10.98
C LYS A 31 -1.75 -21.79 -12.13
N LEU A 32 -2.49 -22.04 -13.20
CA LEU A 32 -1.95 -22.39 -14.51
C LEU A 32 -1.58 -21.09 -15.24
N CYS A 33 -0.33 -21.01 -15.64
CA CYS A 33 0.29 -19.83 -16.24
C CYS A 33 0.79 -20.16 -17.63
N SER A 34 0.55 -19.29 -18.61
CA SER A 34 1.27 -19.35 -19.88
C SER A 34 2.72 -18.91 -19.69
N GLY A 35 3.57 -19.25 -20.65
CA GLY A 35 4.85 -18.57 -20.82
C GLY A 35 4.68 -17.12 -21.29
N ASP A 36 5.82 -16.48 -21.57
CA ASP A 36 5.93 -15.20 -22.25
C ASP A 36 6.87 -15.32 -23.47
N ARG A 37 7.38 -14.19 -23.99
CA ARG A 37 8.30 -14.18 -25.13
C ARG A 37 9.68 -14.77 -24.80
N GLU A 38 10.17 -14.57 -23.58
CA GLU A 38 11.50 -15.00 -23.12
C GLU A 38 11.47 -16.44 -22.58
N TYR A 39 10.40 -16.79 -21.87
CA TYR A 39 10.14 -18.09 -21.27
C TYR A 39 8.84 -18.67 -21.83
N PRO A 40 8.87 -19.34 -22.99
CA PRO A 40 7.65 -19.74 -23.71
C PRO A 40 6.89 -20.90 -23.06
N SER A 41 7.51 -21.65 -22.14
CA SER A 41 6.88 -22.79 -21.47
C SER A 41 5.74 -22.36 -20.55
N ALA A 42 4.62 -23.08 -20.62
CA ALA A 42 3.56 -22.95 -19.63
C ALA A 42 3.99 -23.59 -18.31
N TYR A 43 3.32 -23.27 -17.22
CA TYR A 43 3.58 -23.90 -15.92
C TYR A 43 2.38 -23.86 -14.99
N VAL A 44 2.27 -24.84 -14.11
CA VAL A 44 1.43 -24.73 -12.91
C VAL A 44 2.30 -24.18 -11.80
N ALA A 45 1.83 -23.15 -11.10
CA ALA A 45 2.43 -22.66 -9.88
C ALA A 45 1.50 -22.94 -8.70
N LEU A 46 2.06 -23.61 -7.70
CA LEU A 46 1.47 -23.83 -6.39
C LEU A 46 2.28 -23.01 -5.38
N ASP A 47 1.63 -22.00 -4.82
CA ASP A 47 2.16 -21.16 -3.76
C ASP A 47 1.52 -21.63 -2.44
N ALA A 48 2.33 -21.97 -1.44
CA ALA A 48 1.87 -22.38 -0.12
C ALA A 48 2.76 -21.73 0.95
N CYS A 49 2.33 -20.57 1.43
CA CYS A 49 3.09 -19.71 2.33
C CYS A 49 4.47 -19.39 1.73
N ARG A 50 5.55 -19.89 2.33
CA ARG A 50 6.93 -19.65 1.89
C ARG A 50 7.39 -20.60 0.79
N HIS A 51 6.57 -21.56 0.41
CA HIS A 51 6.94 -22.62 -0.53
C HIS A 51 6.31 -22.36 -1.89
N HIS A 52 7.14 -22.39 -2.93
CA HIS A 52 6.73 -22.22 -4.30
C HIS A 52 7.12 -23.46 -5.10
N PHE A 53 6.12 -24.15 -5.63
CA PHE A 53 6.29 -25.33 -6.46
C PHE A 53 5.81 -25.01 -7.86
N LEU A 54 6.65 -25.25 -8.86
CA LEU A 54 6.31 -25.08 -10.26
C LEU A 54 6.41 -26.42 -10.98
N ILE A 55 5.42 -26.70 -11.81
CA ILE A 55 5.41 -27.83 -12.74
C ILE A 55 5.46 -27.23 -14.13
N TRP A 56 6.58 -27.43 -14.83
CA TRP A 56 6.77 -26.96 -16.19
C TRP A 56 5.95 -27.81 -17.17
N LEU A 57 5.22 -27.13 -18.04
CA LEU A 57 4.31 -27.70 -19.01
C LEU A 57 4.71 -27.28 -20.44
N PRO A 58 4.38 -28.09 -21.45
CA PRO A 58 4.63 -27.71 -22.84
C PRO A 58 3.91 -26.41 -23.23
N ALA A 59 4.58 -25.56 -24.00
CA ALA A 59 4.06 -24.26 -24.45
C ALA A 59 2.75 -24.34 -25.25
N TRP A 60 2.50 -25.47 -25.93
CA TRP A 60 1.28 -25.67 -26.73
C TRP A 60 0.01 -25.79 -25.88
N LEU A 61 0.13 -26.19 -24.60
CA LEU A 61 -1.01 -26.36 -23.71
C LEU A 61 -1.68 -25.03 -23.37
N LEU A 62 -0.87 -23.99 -23.11
CA LEU A 62 -1.37 -22.66 -22.82
C LEU A 62 -0.45 -21.60 -23.41
N ARG A 63 -0.87 -21.05 -24.56
CA ARG A 63 -0.14 -19.98 -25.26
C ARG A 63 -0.43 -18.62 -24.63
N PRO A 64 0.56 -17.70 -24.61
CA PRO A 64 0.35 -16.32 -24.17
C PRO A 64 -0.69 -15.61 -25.01
N TYR A 65 -1.34 -14.62 -24.42
CA TYR A 65 -2.18 -13.67 -25.14
C TYR A 65 -1.30 -12.70 -25.91
N ARG A 66 -1.66 -12.43 -27.17
CA ARG A 66 -0.92 -11.52 -28.04
C ARG A 66 -1.86 -10.40 -28.45
N GLU A 67 -1.37 -9.17 -28.35
CA GLU A 67 -2.08 -7.98 -28.79
C GLU A 67 -1.19 -7.24 -29.79
N ALA A 68 -1.71 -6.99 -30.99
CA ALA A 68 -1.00 -6.18 -31.98
C ALA A 68 -1.25 -4.71 -31.68
N ARG A 69 -0.18 -3.96 -31.39
CA ARG A 69 -0.20 -2.51 -31.22
C ARG A 69 0.30 -1.87 -32.50
N LYS A 70 -0.46 -0.89 -32.99
CA LYS A 70 -0.06 -0.05 -34.12
C LYS A 70 0.02 1.40 -33.66
N SER A 71 1.16 2.03 -33.90
CA SER A 71 1.28 3.48 -33.94
C SER A 71 1.40 3.93 -35.40
N ASN A 72 1.34 5.24 -35.64
CA ASN A 72 1.47 5.79 -37.00
C ASN A 72 2.81 5.46 -37.67
N GLN A 73 3.83 5.03 -36.93
CA GLN A 73 5.18 4.79 -37.45
C GLN A 73 5.67 3.34 -37.27
N TRP A 74 5.10 2.58 -36.32
CA TRP A 74 5.59 1.24 -35.99
C TRP A 74 4.46 0.32 -35.55
N SER A 75 4.58 -0.97 -35.87
CA SER A 75 3.74 -2.03 -35.32
C SER A 75 4.57 -2.99 -34.47
N TYR A 76 4.08 -3.33 -33.28
CA TYR A 76 4.71 -4.34 -32.43
C TYR A 76 3.65 -5.26 -31.83
N GLU A 77 4.06 -6.47 -31.45
CA GLU A 77 3.23 -7.40 -30.71
C GLU A 77 3.58 -7.34 -29.22
N GLU A 78 2.56 -7.13 -28.41
CA GLU A 78 2.64 -7.20 -26.96
C GLU A 78 2.24 -8.60 -26.49
N TYR A 79 3.03 -9.17 -25.59
CA TYR A 79 2.85 -10.52 -25.07
C TYR A 79 2.41 -10.44 -23.62
N HIS A 80 1.20 -10.94 -23.34
CA HIS A 80 0.65 -10.99 -21.99
C HIS A 80 0.46 -12.42 -21.54
N GLN A 81 0.76 -12.64 -20.26
CA GLN A 81 0.56 -13.95 -19.65
C GLN A 81 -0.95 -14.25 -19.54
N ARG A 82 -1.34 -15.49 -19.84
CA ARG A 82 -2.65 -16.02 -19.42
C ARG A 82 -2.50 -16.73 -18.09
N LYS A 83 -3.39 -16.43 -17.15
CA LYS A 83 -3.44 -17.07 -15.84
C LYS A 83 -4.84 -17.63 -15.61
N TYR A 84 -4.90 -18.86 -15.12
CA TYR A 84 -6.12 -19.54 -14.72
C TYR A 84 -5.93 -20.14 -13.33
N GLY A 85 -6.85 -19.86 -12.41
CA GLY A 85 -6.79 -20.40 -11.04
C GLY A 85 -7.03 -19.31 -10.02
N LEU A 86 -6.51 -19.51 -8.81
CA LEU A 86 -6.77 -18.64 -7.68
C LEU A 86 -5.51 -18.38 -6.86
N SER A 87 -5.45 -17.22 -6.23
CA SER A 87 -4.49 -16.92 -5.19
C SER A 87 -5.13 -16.11 -4.09
N TYR A 88 -4.73 -16.38 -2.86
CA TYR A 88 -5.09 -15.67 -1.67
C TYR A 88 -3.85 -15.03 -1.09
N SER A 89 -3.88 -13.72 -0.83
CA SER A 89 -2.80 -12.97 -0.19
C SER A 89 -3.36 -11.72 0.48
N ASP A 90 -2.87 -11.39 1.67
CA ASP A 90 -3.22 -10.15 2.39
C ASP A 90 -4.74 -9.91 2.54
N ASN A 91 -5.50 -10.98 2.79
CA ASN A 91 -6.97 -11.01 2.89
C ASN A 91 -7.74 -10.84 1.57
N TYR A 92 -7.04 -10.76 0.43
CA TYR A 92 -7.64 -10.69 -0.90
C TYR A 92 -7.63 -12.05 -1.57
N LEU A 93 -8.79 -12.43 -2.13
CA LEU A 93 -8.91 -13.54 -3.05
C LEU A 93 -8.84 -12.99 -4.47
N HIS A 94 -7.85 -13.45 -5.23
CA HIS A 94 -7.72 -13.23 -6.65
C HIS A 94 -8.12 -14.50 -7.40
N VAL A 95 -8.97 -14.34 -8.41
CA VAL A 95 -9.35 -15.37 -9.37
C VAL A 95 -8.88 -14.92 -10.74
N TYR A 96 -8.05 -15.73 -11.37
CA TYR A 96 -7.55 -15.52 -12.72
C TYR A 96 -8.31 -16.43 -13.68
N TYR A 97 -8.77 -15.88 -14.80
CA TYR A 97 -9.53 -16.64 -15.79
C TYR A 97 -9.18 -16.23 -17.24
N GLY A 98 -7.96 -15.72 -17.45
CA GLY A 98 -7.50 -15.35 -18.78
C GLY A 98 -6.29 -14.41 -18.81
N ALA A 99 -6.25 -13.54 -19.81
CA ALA A 99 -5.13 -12.63 -20.07
C ALA A 99 -4.90 -11.62 -18.94
N GLN A 100 -3.64 -11.34 -18.63
CA GLN A 100 -3.21 -10.35 -17.64
C GLN A 100 -2.51 -9.20 -18.37
N THR A 101 -3.30 -8.24 -18.85
CA THR A 101 -2.86 -7.13 -19.72
C THR A 101 -2.50 -5.86 -18.95
N TRP A 102 -2.64 -5.87 -17.62
CA TRP A 102 -2.44 -4.71 -16.73
C TRP A 102 -3.41 -3.55 -16.95
N ALA A 103 -4.42 -3.72 -17.81
CA ALA A 103 -5.52 -2.78 -17.97
C ALA A 103 -6.83 -3.38 -17.44
N SER A 104 -7.66 -2.54 -16.80
CA SER A 104 -8.89 -2.94 -16.10
C SER A 104 -9.97 -3.53 -17.02
N ASN A 105 -9.99 -3.13 -18.29
CA ASN A 105 -10.97 -3.55 -19.29
C ASN A 105 -10.61 -4.87 -19.99
N THR A 106 -9.32 -5.14 -20.16
CA THR A 106 -8.82 -6.29 -20.93
C THR A 106 -8.29 -7.41 -20.03
N SER A 107 -7.85 -7.09 -18.80
CA SER A 107 -7.43 -8.11 -17.84
C SER A 107 -8.61 -8.98 -17.41
N LYS A 108 -8.43 -10.29 -17.49
CA LYS A 108 -9.42 -11.30 -17.08
C LYS A 108 -9.05 -11.84 -15.72
N SER A 109 -9.28 -11.00 -14.72
CA SER A 109 -9.09 -11.33 -13.32
C SER A 109 -10.16 -10.64 -12.47
N TRP A 110 -10.51 -11.29 -11.37
CA TRP A 110 -11.42 -10.76 -10.37
C TRP A 110 -10.69 -10.81 -9.03
N CYS A 111 -10.74 -9.72 -8.28
CA CYS A 111 -10.14 -9.64 -6.95
C CYS A 111 -11.15 -9.05 -5.97
N LYS A 112 -11.27 -9.68 -4.80
CA LYS A 112 -12.09 -9.14 -3.72
C LYS A 112 -11.51 -9.51 -2.36
N GLU A 113 -11.58 -8.56 -1.43
CA GLU A 113 -11.27 -8.82 -0.02
C GLU A 113 -12.31 -9.79 0.58
N LEU A 114 -11.85 -10.73 1.40
CA LEU A 114 -12.74 -11.65 2.10
C LEU A 114 -13.58 -10.89 3.13
N PRO A 115 -14.92 -10.94 3.07
CA PRO A 115 -15.78 -10.03 3.83
C PRO A 115 -15.69 -10.23 5.35
N TRP A 116 -15.29 -11.41 5.84
CA TRP A 116 -15.05 -11.68 7.27
C TRP A 116 -13.66 -11.26 7.78
N LEU A 117 -12.71 -10.97 6.88
CA LEU A 117 -11.40 -10.42 7.22
C LEU A 117 -11.34 -8.90 6.99
N ALA A 118 -12.21 -8.40 6.11
CA ALA A 118 -12.32 -6.99 5.79
C ALA A 118 -12.56 -6.12 7.03
N LYS A 119 -11.91 -4.96 7.04
CA LYS A 119 -12.14 -3.90 8.04
C LYS A 119 -13.01 -2.81 7.43
N ARG A 120 -14.27 -2.71 7.86
CA ARG A 120 -15.15 -1.64 7.43
C ARG A 120 -14.85 -0.36 8.20
N PHE A 121 -14.78 0.74 7.48
CA PHE A 121 -14.69 2.07 8.07
C PHE A 121 -15.98 2.42 8.80
N VAL A 122 -15.85 3.06 9.96
CA VAL A 122 -16.98 3.41 10.84
C VAL A 122 -17.06 4.91 11.04
N ARG A 123 -15.92 5.51 11.38
CA ARG A 123 -15.88 6.91 11.82
C ARG A 123 -14.55 7.56 11.46
N HIS A 124 -14.62 8.85 11.12
CA HIS A 124 -13.47 9.75 11.10
C HIS A 124 -13.79 10.93 12.00
N SER A 125 -12.94 11.16 12.99
CA SER A 125 -13.07 12.27 13.94
C SER A 125 -11.84 13.17 13.83
N MET A 126 -12.06 14.47 13.88
CA MET A 126 -11.02 15.49 13.96
C MET A 126 -11.06 16.11 15.35
N TYR A 127 -9.91 16.49 15.88
CA TYR A 127 -9.78 17.02 17.22
C TYR A 127 -9.28 18.45 17.21
N ASP A 128 -9.71 19.21 18.21
CA ASP A 128 -9.21 20.55 18.50
C ASP A 128 -7.84 20.52 19.21
N LEU A 129 -7.38 21.71 19.61
CA LEU A 129 -6.08 21.94 20.24
C LEU A 129 -5.98 21.25 21.61
N GLU A 130 -7.09 21.22 22.33
CA GLU A 130 -7.25 20.59 23.64
C GLU A 130 -7.47 19.07 23.54
N GLY A 131 -7.56 18.52 22.33
CA GLY A 131 -7.76 17.10 22.09
C GLY A 131 -9.20 16.64 22.33
N LYS A 132 -10.19 17.53 22.23
CA LYS A 132 -11.62 17.22 22.21
C LYS A 132 -12.11 17.08 20.75
N PRO A 133 -13.18 16.29 20.49
CA PRO A 133 -13.70 16.12 19.14
C PRO A 133 -14.28 17.43 18.58
N PHE A 134 -13.71 17.93 17.48
CA PHE A 134 -14.20 19.08 16.73
C PHE A 134 -15.29 18.69 15.73
N ALA A 135 -15.01 17.66 14.92
CA ALA A 135 -15.94 17.16 13.91
C ALA A 135 -15.90 15.63 13.87
N THR A 136 -17.04 15.00 13.61
CA THR A 136 -17.15 13.54 13.54
C THR A 136 -18.04 13.13 12.36
N PHE A 137 -17.48 12.31 11.48
CA PHE A 137 -18.12 11.79 10.29
C PHE A 137 -18.37 10.29 10.46
N MET A 138 -19.61 9.87 10.27
CA MET A 138 -20.03 8.47 10.38
C MET A 138 -20.24 7.87 8.99
N GLY A 139 -19.79 6.62 8.78
CA GLY A 139 -20.12 5.87 7.58
C GLY A 139 -19.42 6.36 6.30
N GLN A 140 -20.16 6.50 5.19
CA GLN A 140 -19.56 6.88 3.90
C GLN A 140 -19.08 8.34 3.91
N ARG A 141 -17.90 8.56 3.31
CA ARG A 141 -17.28 9.88 3.21
C ARG A 141 -18.09 10.80 2.29
N ASN A 142 -18.69 11.84 2.86
CA ASN A 142 -19.01 13.05 2.09
C ASN A 142 -17.72 13.88 1.96
N TRP A 143 -17.13 13.86 0.77
CA TRP A 143 -15.85 14.51 0.50
C TRP A 143 -15.90 16.02 0.73
N GLU A 144 -16.99 16.69 0.36
CA GLU A 144 -17.09 18.15 0.49
C GLU A 144 -17.23 18.59 1.95
N GLU A 145 -18.07 17.90 2.72
CA GLU A 145 -18.22 18.17 4.16
C GLU A 145 -16.92 17.92 4.92
N GLN A 146 -16.24 16.82 4.61
CA GLN A 146 -14.95 16.51 5.22
C GLN A 146 -13.92 17.58 4.89
N ARG A 147 -13.84 18.04 3.63
CA ARG A 147 -12.88 19.07 3.23
C ARG A 147 -13.15 20.40 3.92
N LYS A 148 -14.41 20.82 4.00
CA LYS A 148 -14.81 22.05 4.73
C LYS A 148 -14.45 21.97 6.20
N ALA A 149 -14.66 20.82 6.84
CA ALA A 149 -14.25 20.62 8.23
C ALA A 149 -12.74 20.55 8.40
N GLU A 150 -11.99 19.99 7.45
CA GLU A 150 -10.53 20.01 7.46
C GLU A 150 -9.98 21.43 7.33
N GLU A 151 -10.60 22.27 6.50
CA GLU A 151 -10.27 23.69 6.35
C GLU A 151 -10.61 24.50 7.63
N ALA A 152 -11.73 24.18 8.29
CA ALA A 152 -12.17 24.85 9.52
C ALA A 152 -11.55 24.30 10.81
N CYS A 153 -10.87 23.14 10.75
CA CYS A 153 -10.29 22.49 11.93
C CYS A 153 -9.22 23.39 12.56
N PRO A 154 -9.29 23.64 13.87
CA PRO A 154 -8.22 24.33 14.59
C PRO A 154 -6.87 23.63 14.36
N THR A 155 -5.84 24.42 14.04
CA THR A 155 -4.49 23.92 13.76
C THR A 155 -3.46 24.58 14.66
N VAL A 156 -2.48 23.81 15.11
CA VAL A 156 -1.27 24.36 15.74
C VAL A 156 -0.16 24.45 14.71
N LYS A 157 0.53 25.59 14.67
CA LYS A 157 1.75 25.77 13.90
C LYS A 157 2.96 25.63 14.80
N PHE A 158 3.95 24.88 14.36
CA PHE A 158 5.26 24.76 15.02
C PHE A 158 6.35 25.21 14.07
N GLU A 159 7.43 25.75 14.63
CA GLU A 159 8.68 25.98 13.92
C GLU A 159 9.65 24.82 14.16
N ILE A 160 10.22 24.34 13.07
CA ILE A 160 11.30 23.36 13.06
C ILE A 160 12.48 23.90 12.26
N GLU A 161 13.66 23.43 12.60
CA GLU A 161 14.89 23.64 11.84
C GLU A 161 15.20 22.35 11.09
N ASP A 162 15.31 22.45 9.76
CA ASP A 162 15.66 21.32 8.90
C ASP A 162 17.18 21.06 8.87
N TYR A 163 17.60 20.04 8.12
CA TYR A 163 18.99 19.59 8.03
C TYR A 163 19.99 20.69 7.60
N ASP A 164 19.52 21.71 6.89
CA ASP A 164 20.30 22.83 6.34
C ASP A 164 20.22 24.09 7.22
N GLY A 165 19.53 24.03 8.37
CA GLY A 165 19.31 25.17 9.24
C GLY A 165 18.13 26.07 8.83
N GLU A 166 17.40 25.73 7.76
CA GLU A 166 16.21 26.47 7.35
C GLU A 166 15.07 26.29 8.36
N ARG A 167 14.42 27.39 8.73
CA ARG A 167 13.24 27.35 9.59
C ARG A 167 11.98 27.14 8.77
N ILE A 168 11.29 26.03 9.06
CA ILE A 168 10.07 25.63 8.36
C ILE A 168 8.92 25.66 9.36
N THR A 169 7.79 26.26 8.96
CA THR A 169 6.55 26.19 9.71
C THR A 169 5.80 24.89 9.37
N VAL A 170 5.42 24.13 10.39
CA VAL A 170 4.65 22.89 10.29
C VAL A 170 3.26 23.13 10.85
N THR A 171 2.24 22.91 10.04
CA THR A 171 0.85 22.94 10.48
C THR A 171 0.42 21.53 10.87
N THR A 172 -0.20 21.39 12.03
CA THR A 172 -0.54 20.07 12.59
C THR A 172 -2.04 19.92 12.82
N LYS A 173 -2.57 18.73 12.50
CA LYS A 173 -3.97 18.35 12.69
C LYS A 173 -4.07 16.95 13.26
N ILE A 174 -4.96 16.75 14.24
CA ILE A 174 -5.21 15.42 14.80
C ILE A 174 -6.43 14.80 14.12
N GLN A 175 -6.24 13.59 13.59
CA GLN A 175 -7.29 12.76 13.01
C GLN A 175 -7.36 11.41 13.72
N GLU A 176 -8.57 10.91 13.95
CA GLU A 176 -8.82 9.55 14.42
C GLU A 176 -9.74 8.84 13.43
N ARG A 177 -9.41 7.60 13.10
CA ARG A 177 -10.25 6.74 12.28
C ARG A 177 -10.54 5.44 13.01
N GLU A 178 -11.79 5.02 12.96
CA GLU A 178 -12.25 3.76 13.52
C GLU A 178 -12.68 2.81 12.40
N TRP A 179 -12.22 1.57 12.52
CA TRP A 179 -12.67 0.45 11.70
C TRP A 179 -13.12 -0.72 12.57
N LYS A 180 -14.14 -1.42 12.09
CA LYS A 180 -14.64 -2.65 12.70
C LYS A 180 -14.49 -3.81 11.74
N ARG A 181 -14.35 -5.03 12.27
CA ARG A 181 -14.21 -6.24 11.45
C ARG A 181 -15.54 -6.63 10.81
N GLY A 182 -15.47 -7.14 9.59
CA GLY A 182 -16.60 -7.72 8.88
C GLY A 182 -17.35 -6.70 8.01
N THR A 183 -17.70 -7.10 6.79
CA THR A 183 -18.57 -6.35 5.87
C THR A 183 -19.82 -7.18 5.50
N GLY A 184 -20.89 -6.53 5.06
CA GLY A 184 -22.13 -7.20 4.64
C GLY A 184 -22.73 -8.06 5.77
N TRP A 185 -22.97 -9.35 5.47
CA TRP A 185 -23.51 -10.30 6.44
C TRP A 185 -22.53 -10.70 7.55
N PHE A 186 -21.26 -10.32 7.45
CA PHE A 186 -20.22 -10.65 8.44
C PHE A 186 -19.97 -9.53 9.47
N THR A 187 -20.81 -8.49 9.50
CA THR A 187 -20.67 -7.35 10.43
C THR A 187 -20.75 -7.77 11.90
N TRP A 188 -21.45 -8.85 12.21
CA TRP A 188 -21.55 -9.42 13.57
C TRP A 188 -20.20 -9.86 14.14
N LEU A 189 -19.18 -10.12 13.29
CA LEU A 189 -17.82 -10.42 13.75
C LEU A 189 -17.21 -9.27 14.55
N SER A 190 -17.69 -8.04 14.38
CA SER A 190 -17.29 -6.89 15.19
C SER A 190 -17.71 -6.97 16.65
N LEU A 191 -18.63 -7.88 17.03
CA LEU A 191 -18.96 -8.15 18.43
C LEU A 191 -17.85 -8.95 19.14
N PHE A 192 -17.10 -9.75 18.39
CA PHE A 192 -16.04 -10.61 18.92
C PHE A 192 -14.63 -10.02 18.71
N CYS A 193 -14.50 -8.98 17.89
CA CYS A 193 -13.23 -8.34 17.57
C CYS A 193 -13.23 -6.88 18.00
N ARG A 194 -12.21 -6.47 18.75
CA ARG A 194 -12.03 -5.07 19.14
C ARG A 194 -11.93 -4.17 17.88
N PRO A 195 -12.56 -2.98 17.90
CA PRO A 195 -12.40 -2.03 16.81
C PRO A 195 -10.92 -1.62 16.69
N THR A 196 -10.47 -1.45 15.46
CA THR A 196 -9.17 -0.81 15.19
C THR A 196 -9.40 0.68 15.22
N VAL A 197 -8.83 1.37 16.20
CA VAL A 197 -8.82 2.83 16.28
C VAL A 197 -7.40 3.28 16.01
N ARG A 198 -7.22 4.17 15.03
CA ARG A 198 -5.92 4.76 14.72
C ARG A 198 -6.04 6.27 14.83
N ARG A 199 -5.28 6.84 15.77
CA ARG A 199 -5.12 8.28 15.92
C ARG A 199 -3.79 8.68 15.29
N SER A 200 -3.82 9.69 14.43
CA SER A 200 -2.65 10.18 13.71
C SER A 200 -2.58 11.69 13.74
N LEU A 201 -1.36 12.20 13.83
CA LEU A 201 -1.04 13.60 13.63
C LEU A 201 -0.64 13.78 12.16
N ASP A 202 -1.43 14.59 11.45
CA ASP A 202 -1.13 15.05 10.10
C ASP A 202 -0.24 16.28 10.18
N LEU A 203 0.87 16.25 9.45
CA LEU A 203 1.90 17.29 9.39
C LEU A 203 1.91 17.84 7.97
N SER A 204 1.65 19.14 7.84
CA SER A 204 1.77 19.88 6.58
C SER A 204 2.92 20.88 6.70
N PHE A 205 3.96 20.72 5.88
CA PHE A 205 5.14 21.59 5.89
C PHE A 205 4.93 22.78 4.97
N GLY A 206 5.30 23.98 5.43
CA GLY A 206 5.18 25.21 4.63
C GLY A 206 6.16 25.27 3.44
N SER A 207 7.28 24.55 3.55
CA SER A 207 8.25 24.31 2.48
C SER A 207 8.65 22.84 2.46
N GLU A 208 9.30 22.40 1.37
CA GLU A 208 9.82 21.05 1.26
C GLU A 208 10.83 20.78 2.37
N LEU A 209 10.78 19.58 2.96
CA LEU A 209 11.66 19.16 4.04
C LEU A 209 12.63 18.04 3.60
N GLY A 210 13.89 18.13 4.07
CA GLY A 210 14.93 17.11 3.97
C GLY A 210 15.94 17.31 2.84
N PRO A 211 16.99 16.48 2.75
CA PRO A 211 18.15 16.67 1.86
C PRO A 211 17.90 16.75 0.36
N GLU A 212 16.68 16.42 -0.08
CA GLU A 212 16.32 16.33 -1.49
C GLU A 212 15.38 17.47 -1.92
N LYS A 213 15.35 18.59 -1.17
CA LYS A 213 14.64 19.83 -1.54
C LYS A 213 14.98 20.26 -2.98
N GLY A 214 13.97 20.73 -3.71
CA GLY A 214 14.09 21.21 -5.10
C GLY A 214 14.26 20.09 -6.13
N SER A 215 14.31 18.82 -5.72
CA SER A 215 14.31 17.68 -6.62
C SER A 215 12.87 17.35 -7.01
N TRP A 216 12.61 17.19 -8.30
CA TRP A 216 11.28 16.76 -8.79
C TRP A 216 10.81 15.40 -8.24
N LYS A 217 11.71 14.63 -7.61
CA LYS A 217 11.48 13.33 -6.96
C LYS A 217 11.72 13.36 -5.44
N GLY A 218 12.06 14.51 -4.87
CA GLY A 218 12.52 14.66 -3.50
C GLY A 218 11.77 15.74 -2.74
N GLY A 219 12.08 15.87 -1.46
CA GLY A 219 11.39 16.79 -0.54
C GLY A 219 10.10 16.20 0.05
N THR A 220 9.87 16.46 1.33
CA THR A 220 8.62 16.06 2.03
C THR A 220 7.78 17.30 2.28
N THR A 221 6.58 17.37 1.69
CA THR A 221 5.62 18.48 1.89
C THR A 221 4.52 18.14 2.89
N GLY A 222 4.30 16.85 3.15
CA GLY A 222 3.38 16.39 4.19
C GLY A 222 3.77 15.01 4.71
N HIS A 223 3.46 14.76 5.98
CA HIS A 223 3.71 13.48 6.62
C HIS A 223 2.65 13.17 7.68
N GLY A 224 2.47 11.89 8.02
CA GLY A 224 1.52 11.49 9.05
C GLY A 224 2.16 10.52 10.03
N ILE A 225 2.04 10.80 11.33
CA ILE A 225 2.55 9.92 12.38
C ILE A 225 1.43 9.36 13.22
N GLU A 226 1.62 8.15 13.73
CA GLU A 226 0.71 7.57 14.72
C GLU A 226 0.96 8.18 16.09
N MET A 227 -0.12 8.62 16.73
CA MET A 227 -0.08 9.26 18.05
C MET A 227 -0.13 8.21 19.15
N GLU A 228 0.59 8.47 20.23
CA GLU A 228 0.52 7.67 21.44
C GLU A 228 -0.72 8.02 22.28
N PRO A 229 -1.19 7.12 23.17
CA PRO A 229 -2.36 7.38 23.99
C PRO A 229 -2.19 8.63 24.86
N GLY A 230 -3.11 9.59 24.74
CA GLY A 230 -3.08 10.86 25.49
C GLY A 230 -2.11 11.91 24.94
N GLU A 231 -1.40 11.61 23.86
CA GLU A 231 -0.49 12.55 23.22
C GLU A 231 -1.26 13.70 22.54
N LEU A 232 -0.74 14.93 22.66
CA LEU A 232 -1.25 16.13 21.99
C LEU A 232 -0.24 16.61 20.93
N HIS A 233 -0.62 17.66 20.20
CA HIS A 233 0.14 18.22 19.08
C HIS A 233 1.64 18.40 19.37
N GLU A 234 1.99 19.09 20.46
CA GLU A 234 3.38 19.42 20.76
C GLU A 234 4.20 18.18 21.14
N ALA A 235 3.67 17.31 22.00
CA ALA A 235 4.37 16.10 22.43
C ALA A 235 4.66 15.17 21.23
N ALA A 236 3.66 14.99 20.36
CA ALA A 236 3.82 14.22 19.12
C ALA A 236 4.82 14.85 18.15
N MET A 237 4.84 16.18 18.05
CA MET A 237 5.80 16.88 17.19
C MET A 237 7.23 16.80 17.72
N ARG A 238 7.44 16.95 19.03
CA ARG A 238 8.77 16.77 19.65
C ARG A 238 9.30 15.36 19.40
N ARG A 239 8.47 14.34 19.65
CA ARG A 239 8.81 12.94 19.38
C ARG A 239 9.08 12.66 17.91
N TYR A 240 8.44 13.39 16.99
CA TYR A 240 8.75 13.31 15.57
C TYR A 240 10.16 13.82 15.29
N CYS A 241 10.51 15.01 15.76
CA CYS A 241 11.83 15.63 15.56
C CYS A 241 12.96 14.83 16.23
N ASP A 242 12.70 14.17 17.36
CA ASP A 242 13.69 13.35 18.07
C ASP A 242 14.07 12.07 17.31
N LYS A 243 13.28 11.67 16.30
CA LYS A 243 13.56 10.49 15.49
C LYS A 243 14.56 10.82 14.37
N GLU A 244 15.30 9.79 13.99
CA GLU A 244 16.12 9.85 12.79
C GLU A 244 15.24 9.59 11.56
N HIS A 245 15.24 10.54 10.63
CA HIS A 245 14.52 10.43 9.37
C HIS A 245 15.44 9.91 8.28
N ARG A 246 14.88 9.26 7.27
CA ARG A 246 15.66 8.67 6.18
C ARG A 246 15.31 9.33 4.85
N SER A 247 16.34 9.83 4.17
CA SER A 247 16.27 10.26 2.77
C SER A 247 16.97 9.24 1.86
N LYS A 248 17.03 9.55 0.57
CA LYS A 248 17.83 8.79 -0.40
C LYS A 248 19.33 8.91 -0.11
N SER A 249 19.80 10.09 0.28
CA SER A 249 21.22 10.40 0.54
C SER A 249 21.71 9.91 1.91
N GLY A 250 20.81 9.64 2.86
CA GLY A 250 21.17 9.07 4.15
C GLY A 250 20.16 9.39 5.24
N PRO A 251 20.47 9.07 6.51
CA PRO A 251 19.70 9.57 7.62
C PRO A 251 19.92 11.08 7.83
N PHE A 252 18.89 11.77 8.32
CA PHE A 252 18.96 13.18 8.70
C PHE A 252 18.08 13.43 9.93
N ARG A 253 18.33 14.55 10.61
CA ARG A 253 17.58 14.97 11.80
C ARG A 253 16.99 16.35 11.61
N ILE A 254 15.90 16.58 12.32
CA ILE A 254 15.17 17.83 12.35
C ILE A 254 15.20 18.30 13.80
N LYS A 255 15.29 19.60 14.04
CA LYS A 255 15.29 20.14 15.40
C LYS A 255 13.98 20.88 15.66
N PHE A 256 13.35 20.56 16.78
CA PHE A 256 12.16 21.27 17.24
C PHE A 256 12.56 22.62 17.86
N ILE A 257 11.93 23.71 17.42
CA ILE A 257 12.16 25.05 17.98
C ILE A 257 11.06 25.39 19.01
N GLY A 258 9.80 25.37 18.58
CA GLY A 258 8.67 25.74 19.44
C GLY A 258 7.37 25.96 18.68
N ALA A 259 6.31 26.29 19.42
CA ALA A 259 5.03 26.68 18.82
C ALA A 259 5.10 28.13 18.30
N THR A 260 4.52 28.37 17.13
CA THR A 260 4.36 29.71 16.56
C THR A 260 2.90 30.12 16.73
N THR A 261 2.68 31.27 17.38
CA THR A 261 1.35 31.87 17.59
C THR A 261 0.70 32.31 16.28
#